data_AF-A0A7Y0AAT1-F1
#
_entry.id   AF-A0A7Y0AAT1-F1
#
_cell.length_a   1.000
_cell.length_b   1.000
_cell.length_c   1.000
_cell.angle_alpha   90.00
_cell.angle_beta   90.00
_cell.angle_gamma   90.00
#
_symmetry.space_group_name_H-M   'P 1'
#
loop_
_entity.id
_entity.type
_entity.pdbx_description
1 polymer ?
#
loop_
_entity_poly.entity_id
_entity_poly.type
_entity_poly.pdbx_seq_one_letter_code
_entity_poly.pdbx_strand_id
1 'polypeptide(L)'
;MNDLDLYSSETSAVKSRHDFIEFLNNLLTDYQKTGKNWENQNLRDFLEALASYAADVDGYYQNLAKAGGEEIDADTASWRVFADMLRSATVYE
;
A
#
# COMPACT_ATOMS: atom_id res chain seq x y z
N MET A 1 3.42 9.56 -9.56
CA MET A 1 3.00 8.16 -9.75
C MET A 1 1.53 8.22 -10.14
N ASN A 2 1.08 7.57 -11.22
CA ASN A 2 -0.35 7.66 -11.58
C ASN A 2 -1.15 6.79 -10.59
N ASP A 3 -2.42 7.11 -10.34
CA ASP A 3 -3.34 6.27 -9.55
C ASP A 3 -3.43 4.82 -10.06
N LEU A 4 -3.01 4.59 -11.31
CA LEU A 4 -2.88 3.28 -11.96
C LEU A 4 -1.62 2.48 -11.57
N ASP A 5 -0.56 3.12 -11.06
CA ASP A 5 0.64 2.43 -10.56
C ASP A 5 0.41 1.85 -9.14
N LEU A 6 -0.66 2.28 -8.46
CA LEU A 6 -1.18 1.63 -7.23
C LEU A 6 -1.80 0.26 -7.53
N TYR A 7 -2.01 -0.13 -8.79
CA TYR A 7 -2.31 -1.51 -9.18
C TYR A 7 -1.02 -2.34 -9.19
N SER A 8 -0.15 -2.13 -8.20
CA SER A 8 1.10 -2.86 -8.17
C SER A 8 0.75 -4.34 -7.99
N SER A 9 1.19 -5.17 -8.94
CA SER A 9 1.03 -6.62 -8.86
C SER A 9 1.59 -7.19 -7.55
N GLU A 10 2.50 -6.45 -6.91
CA GLU A 10 3.12 -6.77 -5.63
C GLU A 10 2.10 -6.89 -4.49
N THR A 11 1.25 -5.89 -4.22
CA THR A 11 0.33 -5.95 -3.07
C THR A 11 -0.86 -6.88 -3.33
N SER A 12 -1.33 -6.96 -4.58
CA SER A 12 -2.41 -7.87 -4.98
C SER A 12 -2.05 -9.36 -4.80
N ALA A 13 -0.75 -9.69 -4.76
CA ALA A 13 -0.25 -11.04 -4.50
C ALA A 13 -0.28 -11.43 -3.02
N VAL A 14 -0.50 -10.48 -2.10
CA VAL A 14 -0.44 -10.71 -0.66
C VAL A 14 -1.75 -11.32 -0.14
N LYS A 15 -1.82 -12.65 -0.10
CA LYS A 15 -3.06 -13.40 0.24
C LYS A 15 -2.98 -14.13 1.58
N SER A 16 -1.77 -14.30 2.10
CA SER A 16 -1.50 -15.02 3.34
C SER A 16 -0.52 -14.27 4.23
N ARG A 17 -0.41 -14.73 5.48
CA ARG A 17 0.60 -14.23 6.41
C ARG A 17 2.02 -14.41 5.88
N HIS A 18 2.28 -15.47 5.12
CA HIS A 18 3.60 -15.72 4.55
C HIS A 18 3.93 -14.67 3.49
N ASP A 19 3.01 -14.43 2.56
CA ASP A 19 3.16 -13.40 1.52
C ASP A 19 3.35 -12.01 2.14
N PHE A 20 2.66 -11.73 3.25
CA PHE A 20 2.81 -10.47 3.97
C PHE A 20 4.21 -10.30 4.59
N ILE A 21 4.79 -11.38 5.13
CA ILE A 21 6.16 -11.37 5.65
C ILE A 21 7.15 -11.11 4.51
N GLU A 22 6.96 -11.75 3.35
CA GLU A 22 7.80 -11.51 2.17
C GLU A 22 7.69 -10.06 1.68
N PHE A 23 6.48 -9.53 1.59
CA PHE A 23 6.22 -8.13 1.27
C PHE A 23 6.96 -7.18 2.22
N LEU A 24 6.87 -7.39 3.55
CA LEU A 24 7.56 -6.54 4.53
C LEU A 24 9.09 -6.57 4.36
N ASN A 25 9.66 -7.74 4.09
CA ASN A 25 11.11 -7.87 3.86
C ASN A 25 11.53 -7.15 2.57
N ASN A 26 10.70 -7.20 1.53
CA ASN A 26 10.94 -6.49 0.28
C ASN A 26 10.82 -4.97 0.47
N LEU A 27 9.79 -4.51 1.18
CA LEU A 27 9.59 -3.10 1.52
C LEU A 27 10.76 -2.54 2.34
N LEU A 28 11.25 -3.30 3.32
CA LEU A 28 12.44 -2.92 4.09
C LEU A 28 13.70 -2.87 3.22
N THR A 29 13.86 -3.83 2.31
CA THR A 29 14.99 -3.85 1.37
C THR A 29 14.94 -2.66 0.42
N ASP A 30 13.75 -2.28 -0.05
CA ASP A 30 13.52 -1.07 -0.85
C ASP A 30 13.93 0.17 -0.05
N TYR A 31 13.41 0.33 1.17
CA TYR A 31 13.77 1.44 2.05
C TYR A 31 15.29 1.55 2.28
N GLN A 32 15.99 0.44 2.50
CA GLN A 32 17.45 0.44 2.68
C GLN A 32 18.22 0.90 1.44
N LYS A 33 17.70 0.61 0.24
CA LYS A 33 18.35 0.95 -1.04
C LYS A 33 17.98 2.33 -1.55
N THR A 34 16.71 2.70 -1.43
CA THR A 34 16.10 3.83 -2.13
C THR A 34 15.30 4.75 -1.20
N GLY A 35 15.24 4.47 0.11
CA GLY A 35 14.41 5.21 1.08
C GLY A 35 14.69 6.71 1.18
N LYS A 36 15.88 7.16 0.76
CA LYS A 36 16.20 8.60 0.59
C LYS A 36 15.39 9.30 -0.51
N ASN A 37 14.71 8.52 -1.35
CA ASN A 37 13.85 8.98 -2.42
C ASN A 37 12.37 8.73 -2.10
N TRP A 38 12.05 8.10 -0.97
CA TRP A 38 10.67 8.05 -0.50
C TRP A 38 10.22 9.46 -0.15
N GLU A 39 8.94 9.71 -0.33
CA GLU A 39 8.36 11.00 0.04
C GLU A 39 8.34 11.15 1.57
N ASN A 40 7.89 10.10 2.25
CA ASN A 40 7.78 10.06 3.71
C ASN A 40 8.94 9.28 4.34
N GLN A 41 10.08 9.96 4.53
CA GLN A 41 11.34 9.30 4.93
C GLN A 41 11.49 9.10 6.43
N ASN A 42 10.79 9.90 7.24
CA ASN A 42 10.83 9.79 8.68
C ASN A 42 9.54 9.17 9.21
N LEU A 43 9.62 8.63 10.42
CA LEU A 43 8.51 7.89 11.03
C LEU A 43 7.24 8.73 11.18
N ARG A 44 7.38 10.03 11.45
CA ARG A 44 6.21 10.90 11.63
C ARG A 44 5.45 11.03 10.32
N ASP A 45 6.12 11.47 9.26
CA ASP A 45 5.50 11.70 7.96
C ASP A 45 4.91 10.39 7.40
N PHE A 46 5.64 9.27 7.59
CA PHE A 46 5.15 7.96 7.17
C PHE A 46 3.87 7.54 7.90
N LEU A 47 3.76 7.78 9.21
CA LEU A 47 2.55 7.48 9.98
C LEU A 47 1.40 8.44 9.65
N GLU A 48 1.70 9.71 9.36
CA GLU A 48 0.71 10.70 8.90
C GLU A 48 0.11 10.26 7.56
N ALA A 49 0.95 9.93 6.56
CA ALA A 49 0.51 9.43 5.26
C ALA A 49 -0.23 8.09 5.35
N LEU A 50 0.24 7.16 6.19
CA LEU A 50 -0.42 5.87 6.43
C LEU A 50 -1.84 6.06 6.99
N ALA A 51 -2.01 6.97 7.95
CA ALA A 51 -3.31 7.27 8.53
C ALA A 51 -4.24 7.94 7.50
N SER A 52 -3.71 8.87 6.69
CA SER A 52 -4.47 9.52 5.62
C SER A 52 -4.95 8.50 4.59
N TYR A 53 -4.05 7.67 4.09
CA TYR A 53 -4.41 6.65 3.11
C TYR A 53 -5.39 5.62 3.68
N ALA A 54 -5.24 5.22 4.95
CA ALA A 54 -6.19 4.31 5.59
C ALA A 54 -7.62 4.88 5.66
N ALA A 55 -7.77 6.22 5.74
CA ALA A 55 -9.07 6.87 5.73
C ALA A 55 -9.71 6.91 4.32
N ASP A 56 -8.90 6.94 3.26
CA ASP A 56 -9.34 7.11 1.87
C ASP A 56 -9.24 5.84 1.00
N VAL A 57 -8.77 4.73 1.56
CA VAL A 57 -8.50 3.47 0.82
C VAL A 57 -9.77 2.88 0.18
N ASP A 58 -10.94 3.17 0.74
CA ASP A 58 -12.23 2.74 0.20
C ASP A 58 -12.47 3.31 -1.21
N GLY A 59 -12.13 4.58 -1.43
CA GLY A 59 -12.24 5.27 -2.70
C GLY A 59 -11.31 4.66 -3.75
N TYR A 60 -10.10 4.27 -3.35
CA TYR A 60 -9.18 3.53 -4.22
C TYR A 60 -9.79 2.19 -4.67
N TYR A 61 -10.32 1.38 -3.74
CA TYR A 61 -10.93 0.08 -4.08
C TYR A 61 -12.19 0.22 -4.93
N GLN A 62 -13.01 1.25 -4.70
CA GLN A 62 -14.16 1.54 -5.56
C GLN A 62 -13.73 1.87 -7.00
N ASN A 63 -12.64 2.60 -7.17
CA ASN A 63 -12.10 2.94 -8.49
C ASN A 63 -11.49 1.72 -9.18
N LEU A 64 -10.79 0.87 -8.43
CA LEU A 64 -10.29 -0.44 -8.88
C LEU A 64 -11.41 -1.33 -9.42
N ALA A 65 -12.51 -1.46 -8.67
CA ALA A 65 -13.67 -2.24 -9.09
C ALA A 65 -14.32 -1.68 -10.36
N LYS A 66 -14.48 -0.35 -10.46
CA LYS A 66 -15.01 0.32 -11.67
C LYS A 66 -14.15 0.07 -12.92
N ALA A 67 -12.84 -0.11 -12.76
CA ALA A 67 -11.92 -0.43 -13.84
C ALA A 67 -11.92 -1.93 -14.22
N GLY A 68 -12.79 -2.75 -13.62
CA GLY A 68 -12.85 -4.20 -13.86
C GLY A 68 -11.88 -5.01 -13.01
N GLY A 69 -11.31 -4.41 -11.95
CA GLY A 69 -10.49 -5.08 -10.96
C GLY A 69 -11.32 -5.89 -9.94
N GLU A 70 -10.62 -6.45 -8.96
CA GLU A 70 -11.24 -7.19 -7.86
C GLU A 70 -12.02 -6.25 -6.92
N GLU A 71 -13.18 -6.71 -6.45
CA GLU A 71 -13.93 -6.05 -5.38
C GLU A 71 -13.29 -6.35 -4.03
N ILE A 72 -12.84 -5.30 -3.35
CA ILE A 72 -12.17 -5.39 -2.04
C ILE A 72 -12.97 -4.55 -1.06
N ASP A 73 -13.32 -5.15 0.06
CA ASP A 73 -13.96 -4.47 1.18
C ASP A 73 -12.90 -3.86 2.09
N ALA A 74 -12.85 -2.52 2.16
CA ALA A 74 -11.92 -1.77 2.99
C ALA A 74 -12.14 -2.01 4.50
N ASP A 75 -13.36 -2.35 4.92
CA ASP A 75 -13.69 -2.61 6.33
C ASP A 75 -13.29 -4.03 6.75
N THR A 76 -12.97 -4.90 5.79
CA THR A 76 -12.44 -6.24 6.06
C THR A 76 -10.91 -6.20 6.08
N ALA A 77 -10.34 -6.19 7.29
CA ALA A 77 -8.89 -6.27 7.47
C ALA A 77 -8.32 -7.54 6.80
N SER A 78 -7.45 -7.34 5.81
CA SER A 78 -6.77 -8.40 5.09
C SER A 78 -5.28 -8.08 4.91
N TRP A 79 -4.47 -9.11 4.64
CA TRP A 79 -3.04 -8.91 4.41
C TRP A 79 -2.74 -8.00 3.23
N ARG A 80 -3.57 -8.07 2.18
CA ARG A 80 -3.51 -7.15 1.04
C ARG A 80 -3.81 -5.72 1.45
N VAL A 81 -4.87 -5.49 2.23
CA VAL A 81 -5.24 -4.14 2.69
C VAL A 81 -4.11 -3.50 3.49
N PHE A 82 -3.46 -4.27 4.39
CA PHE A 82 -2.28 -3.78 5.09
C PHE A 82 -1.10 -3.48 4.15
N ALA A 83 -0.87 -4.32 3.13
CA ALA A 83 0.21 -4.09 2.17
C ALA A 83 -0.03 -2.85 1.29
N ASP A 84 -1.26 -2.64 0.82
CA ASP A 84 -1.68 -1.45 0.06
C ASP A 84 -1.44 -0.18 0.88
N MET A 85 -1.84 -0.16 2.16
CA MET A 85 -1.64 0.97 3.05
C MET A 85 -0.15 1.28 3.27
N LEU A 86 0.66 0.25 3.57
CA LEU A 86 2.10 0.42 3.82
C LEU A 86 2.86 0.89 2.59
N ARG A 87 2.51 0.39 1.39
CA ARG A 87 3.13 0.82 0.14
C ARG A 87 2.74 2.24 -0.22
N SER A 88 1.48 2.61 -0.02
CA SER A 88 0.99 3.95 -0.33
C SER A 88 1.62 5.01 0.58
N ALA A 89 1.84 4.69 1.86
CA ALA A 89 2.52 5.57 2.80
C ALA A 89 3.98 5.91 2.40
N THR A 90 4.60 5.21 1.45
CA THR A 90 5.95 5.56 0.96
C THR A 90 5.96 6.65 -0.11
N VAL A 91 4.80 6.93 -0.73
CA VAL A 91 4.67 7.77 -1.95
C VAL A 91 3.56 8.82 -1.88
N TYR A 92 2.71 8.81 -0.85
CA TYR A 92 1.53 9.69 -0.75
C TYR A 92 1.84 10.86 0.19
N GLU A 93 1.58 12.11 -0.24
CA GLU A 93 1.83 13.34 0.55
C GLU A 93 0.86 13.54 1.71
#